data_AF-A0A7J7NXT6-F1
#
_entry.id   AF-A0A7J7NXT6-F1
#
_cell.length_a   1.000
_cell.length_b   1.000
_cell.length_c   1.000
_cell.angle_alpha   90.00
_cell.angle_beta   90.00
_cell.angle_gamma   90.00
#
_symmetry.space_group_name_H-M   'P 1'
#
loop_
_entity.id
_entity.type
_entity.pdbx_description
1 polymer ?
#
loop_
_entity_poly.entity_id
_entity_poly.type
_entity_poly.pdbx_seq_one_letter_code
_entity_poly.pdbx_strand_id
1 'polypeptide(L)' 'MIIKHEYPFNKVEHEYFKEFVNNLNPQFKLISCNTLKSDCMGIYQEEKGKLYKFLDKLDSRISCTTDL' A
#
# COMPACT_ATOMS: atom_id res chain seq x y z
N MET A 1 1.87 5.06 6.69
CA MET A 1 1.92 6.42 6.10
C MET A 1 1.48 6.43 4.65
N ILE A 2 2.19 5.77 3.74
CA ILE A 2 1.88 5.85 2.29
C ILE A 2 0.48 5.31 1.96
N ILE A 3 0.20 4.02 2.25
CA ILE A 3 -1.12 3.40 1.97
C ILE A 3 -2.24 4.16 2.70
N LYS A 4 -2.05 4.42 4.00
CA LYS A 4 -3.07 5.07 4.86
C LYS A 4 -3.47 6.48 4.39
N HIS A 5 -2.56 7.22 3.77
CA HIS A 5 -2.81 8.59 3.30
C HIS A 5 -2.90 8.68 1.79
N GLU A 6 -2.93 7.54 1.09
CA GLU A 6 -2.99 7.46 -0.38
C GLU A 6 -1.94 8.33 -1.08
N TYR A 7 -0.75 8.44 -0.47
CA TYR A 7 0.29 9.27 -1.03
C TYR A 7 0.88 8.63 -2.29
N PRO A 8 1.26 9.45 -3.29
CA PRO A 8 1.94 8.93 -4.47
C PRO A 8 3.27 8.28 -4.06
N PHE A 9 3.62 7.17 -4.71
CA PHE A 9 4.81 6.40 -4.35
C PHE A 9 6.11 7.18 -4.49
N ASN A 10 6.16 8.14 -5.41
CA ASN A 10 7.32 9.03 -5.60
C ASN A 10 7.60 9.94 -4.39
N LYS A 11 6.70 10.02 -3.40
CA LYS A 11 6.92 10.81 -2.18
C LYS A 11 8.17 10.38 -1.42
N VAL A 12 8.54 9.09 -1.46
CA VAL A 12 9.77 8.59 -0.82
C VAL A 12 11.04 9.09 -1.48
N GLU A 13 10.94 9.62 -2.70
CA GLU A 13 12.09 10.15 -3.44
C GLU A 13 12.28 11.66 -3.22
N HIS A 14 11.27 12.34 -2.69
CA HIS A 14 11.27 13.77 -2.41
C HIS A 14 12.33 14.13 -1.36
N GLU A 15 13.13 15.17 -1.65
CA GLU A 15 14.29 15.57 -0.85
C GLU A 15 13.93 15.89 0.60
N TYR A 16 12.96 16.80 0.81
CA TYR A 16 12.52 17.14 2.17
C TYR A 16 11.91 15.96 2.93
N PHE A 17 11.34 14.98 2.22
CA PHE A 17 10.82 13.78 2.88
C PHE A 17 11.97 12.87 3.33
N LYS A 18 13.02 12.73 2.51
CA LYS A 18 14.24 12.02 2.89
C LYS A 18 14.92 12.67 4.08
N GLU A 19 15.07 13.99 4.05
CA GLU A 19 15.67 14.75 5.14
C GLU A 19 14.85 14.61 6.42
N PHE A 20 13.53 14.75 6.34
CA PHE A 20 12.63 14.54 7.48
C PHE A 20 12.78 13.15 8.11
N VAL A 21 12.78 12.09 7.31
CA VAL A 21 12.93 10.72 7.80
C VAL A 21 14.33 10.48 8.38
N ASN A 22 15.37 10.98 7.74
CA ASN A 22 16.75 10.88 8.23
C ASN A 22 16.94 11.62 9.57
N ASN A 23 16.31 12.78 9.74
CA ASN A 23 16.36 13.53 10.99
C ASN A 23 15.65 12.80 12.15
N LEU A 24 14.60 12.02 11.84
CA LEU A 24 13.90 11.20 12.84
C LEU A 24 14.68 9.93 13.20
N ASN A 25 15.23 9.24 12.20
CA ASN A 25 16.05 8.06 12.41
C ASN A 25 17.10 7.92 11.29
N PRO A 26 18.36 8.31 11.55
CA PRO A 26 19.43 8.26 10.56
C PRO A 26 19.79 6.85 10.09
N GLN A 27 19.46 5.81 10.87
CA GLN A 27 19.72 4.42 10.49
C GLN A 27 18.65 3.84 9.57
N PHE A 28 17.51 4.53 9.43
CA PHE A 28 16.43 4.08 8.58
C PHE A 28 16.76 4.34 7.11
N LYS A 29 16.90 3.26 6.33
CA LYS A 29 17.08 3.36 4.89
C LYS A 29 15.72 3.46 4.21
N LEU A 30 15.44 4.62 3.64
CA LEU A 30 14.29 4.78 2.75
C LEU A 30 14.41 3.84 1.55
N ILE A 31 13.32 3.14 1.27
CA ILE A 31 13.21 2.26 0.10
C ILE A 31 12.94 3.07 -1.16
N SER A 32 13.25 2.49 -2.32
CA SER A 32 12.95 3.11 -3.62
C SER A 32 11.45 3.14 -3.90
N CYS A 33 11.00 4.02 -4.80
CA CYS A 33 9.61 4.03 -5.28
C CYS A 33 9.19 2.66 -5.85
N ASN A 34 10.10 1.99 -6.58
CA ASN A 34 9.85 0.67 -7.15
C ASN A 34 9.65 -0.41 -6.08
N THR A 35 10.50 -0.42 -5.04
CA THR A 35 10.37 -1.35 -3.91
C THR A 35 9.06 -1.11 -3.18
N LEU A 36 8.74 0.15 -2.88
CA LEU A 36 7.48 0.52 -2.23
C LEU A 36 6.26 0.09 -3.05
N LYS A 37 6.30 0.25 -4.37
CA LYS A 37 5.23 -0.20 -5.27
C LYS A 37 5.08 -1.72 -5.24
N SER A 38 6.19 -2.46 -5.25
CA SER A 38 6.19 -3.92 -5.15
C SER A 38 5.60 -4.39 -3.82
N ASP A 39 5.99 -3.77 -2.71
CA ASP A 39 5.50 -4.10 -1.37
C ASP A 39 3.98 -3.86 -1.27
N CYS A 40 3.51 -2.70 -1.73
CA CYS A 40 2.07 -2.38 -1.80
C CYS A 40 1.31 -3.38 -2.66
N MET A 41 1.85 -3.79 -3.81
CA MET A 41 1.23 -4.78 -4.68
C MET A 41 1.18 -6.16 -4.02
N GLY A 42 2.21 -6.55 -3.28
CA GLY A 42 2.24 -7.79 -2.50
C GLY A 42 1.12 -7.83 -1.47
N ILE A 43 0.96 -6.76 -0.68
CA ILE A 43 -0.14 -6.62 0.29
C ILE A 43 -1.49 -6.71 -0.41
N TYR A 44 -1.67 -6.01 -1.54
CA TYR A 44 -2.91 -6.07 -2.31
C TYR A 44 -3.26 -7.50 -2.74
N GLN A 45 -2.29 -8.25 -3.28
CA GLN A 45 -2.54 -9.63 -3.74
C GLN A 45 -2.90 -10.56 -2.58
N GLU A 46 -2.24 -10.39 -1.42
CA GLU A 46 -2.56 -11.15 -0.21
C GLU A 46 -4.00 -10.89 0.25
N GLU A 47 -4.38 -9.62 0.42
CA GLU A 47 -5.71 -9.23 0.87
C GLU A 47 -6.79 -9.60 -0.15
N LYS A 48 -6.51 -9.46 -1.44
CA LYS A 48 -7.38 -9.94 -2.52
C LYS A 48 -7.63 -11.44 -2.41
N GLY A 49 -6.58 -12.23 -2.16
CA GLY A 49 -6.71 -13.68 -1.95
C GLY A 49 -7.56 -14.03 -0.72
N LYS A 50 -7.38 -13.30 0.39
CA LYS A 50 -8.21 -13.45 1.60
C LYS A 50 -9.68 -13.11 1.32
N LEU A 51 -9.93 -12.03 0.59
CA LEU A 51 -11.26 -11.60 0.19
C LEU A 51 -11.96 -12.68 -0.65
N TYR A 52 -11.31 -13.21 -1.69
CA TYR A 52 -11.92 -14.27 -2.49
C TYR A 52 -12.26 -15.52 -1.67
N LYS A 53 -11.35 -15.96 -0.79
CA LYS A 53 -11.63 -17.09 0.12
C LYS A 53 -12.79 -16.83 1.06
N PHE A 54 -13.02 -15.57 1.43
CA PHE A 54 -14.18 -15.18 2.22
C PHE A 54 -15.46 -15.22 1.38
N LEU A 55 -15.43 -14.67 0.16
CA LEU A 55 -16.57 -14.66 -0.74
C LEU A 55 -17.00 -16.08 -1.17
N ASP A 56 -16.05 -16.98 -1.42
CA ASP A 56 -16.32 -18.40 -1.77
C ASP A 56 -17.09 -19.16 -0.68
N LYS A 57 -17.03 -18.69 0.58
CA LYS A 57 -17.73 -19.31 1.70
C LYS A 57 -19.14 -18.76 1.91
N LEU A 58 -19.55 -17.76 1.15
CA LEU A 58 -20.87 -17.14 1.29
C LEU A 58 -21.89 -17.88 0.43
N ASP A 59 -22.90 -18.48 1.06
CA ASP A 59 -24.05 -19.08 0.38
C ASP A 59 -25.14 -18.04 0.02
N SER A 60 -24.77 -16.75 -0.06
CA SER A 60 -25.68 -15.62 -0.26
C SER A 60 -25.39 -14.85 -1.56
N ARG A 61 -26.34 -14.02 -1.98
CA ARG A 61 -26.16 -13.14 -3.14
C ARG A 61 -25.37 -11.89 -2.75
N ILE A 62 -24.39 -11.53 -3.56
CA ILE A 62 -23.56 -10.34 -3.37
C ILE A 62 -23.95 -9.30 -4.42
N SER A 63 -24.09 -8.05 -4.00
CA SER A 63 -24.25 -6.88 -4.88
C SER A 63 -22.97 -6.06 -4.83
N CYS A 64 -22.41 -5.74 -5.99
CA CYS A 64 -21.24 -4.86 -6.11
C CYS A 64 -21.64 -3.58 -6.83
N THR A 65 -21.39 -2.44 -6.22
CA THR A 65 -21.51 -1.12 -6.85
C THR A 65 -20.13 -0.52 -6.98
N THR A 66 -19.86 0.11 -8.12
CA THR A 66 -18.61 0.82 -8.38
C THR A 66 -18.96 2.25 -8.72
N ASP A 67 -18.30 3.19 -8.05
CA ASP A 67 -18.36 4.61 -8.42
C ASP A 67 -17.44 4.86 -9.62
N LEU A 68 -17.90 5.71 -10.56
CA LEU A 68 -17.17 6.13 -11.75
C LEU A 68 -16.49 7.48 -11.55
#